data_AF-A0A3N5VU90-F1
#
_entry.id   AF-A0A3N5VU90-F1
#
_cell.length_a   1.000
_cell.length_b   1.000
_cell.length_c   1.000
_cell.angle_alpha   90.00
_cell.angle_beta   90.00
_cell.angle_gamma   90.00
#
_symmetry.space_group_name_H-M   'P 1'
#
loop_
_entity.id
_entity.type
_entity.pdbx_description
1 polymer ?
#
loop_
_entity_poly.entity_id
_entity_poly.type
_entity_poly.pdbx_seq_one_letter_code
_entity_poly.pdbx_strand_id
1 'polypeptide(L)'
;MVFECVKRVNELVKRMGLLEASIAVETEYVKELYARASKAMSESQHYFLNGVQASPVTKSYLLTKKGIEVVGEEAIPISTFIDQALDFANYPKKKIEVLMVLAKHLEAMPMNLS
;
A
#
# COMPACT_ATOMS: atom_id res chain seq x y z
N MET A 1 5.19 28.48 -30.18
CA MET A 1 4.39 27.27 -30.48
C MET A 1 5.07 25.96 -30.05
N VAL A 2 6.05 25.41 -30.78
CA VAL A 2 6.67 24.10 -30.39
C VAL A 2 7.43 24.21 -29.05
N PHE A 3 8.21 25.27 -28.85
CA PHE A 3 8.92 25.51 -27.59
C PHE A 3 7.98 25.62 -26.37
N GLU A 4 6.84 26.29 -26.53
CA GLU A 4 5.83 26.41 -25.47
C GLU A 4 5.13 25.08 -25.20
N CYS A 5 4.89 24.26 -26.23
CA CYS A 5 4.37 22.90 -26.07
C CYS A 5 5.33 22.06 -25.20
N VAL A 6 6.63 22.05 -25.52
CA VAL A 6 7.66 21.34 -24.75
C VAL A 6 7.69 21.84 -23.30
N LYS A 7 7.67 23.17 -23.08
CA LYS A 7 7.64 23.74 -21.73
C LYS A 7 6.42 23.26 -20.93
N ARG A 8 5.24 23.23 -21.55
CA ARG A 8 4.00 22.75 -20.89
C ARG A 8 4.05 21.26 -20.57
N VAL A 9 4.61 20.44 -21.45
CA VAL A 9 4.80 19.00 -21.20
C VAL A 9 5.79 18.77 -20.06
N ASN A 10 6.92 19.51 -20.02
CA ASN A 10 7.89 19.40 -18.94
C ASN A 10 7.32 19.77 -17.57
N GLU A 11 6.39 20.73 -17.52
CA GLU A 11 5.68 21.06 -16.28
C GLU A 11 4.80 19.90 -15.79
N LEU A 12 4.16 19.16 -16.70
CA LEU A 12 3.43 17.94 -16.33
C LEU A 12 4.36 16.86 -15.77
N VAL A 13 5.53 16.65 -16.39
CA VAL A 13 6.55 15.71 -15.91
C VAL A 13 7.03 16.09 -14.50
N LYS A 14 7.29 17.39 -14.27
CA LYS A 14 7.68 17.87 -12.94
C LYS A 14 6.61 17.60 -11.88
N ARG A 15 5.33 17.89 -12.19
CA ARG A 15 4.21 17.60 -11.28
C ARG A 15 4.06 16.11 -11.01
N MET A 16 4.29 15.26 -12.02
CA MET A 16 4.29 13.81 -11.84
C MET A 16 5.38 13.36 -10.87
N GLY A 17 6.61 13.87 -11.02
CA GLY A 17 7.70 13.54 -10.09
C GLY A 17 7.42 13.98 -8.64
N LEU A 18 6.79 15.15 -8.44
CA LEU A 18 6.35 15.59 -7.11
C LEU A 18 5.27 14.66 -6.55
N LEU A 19 4.30 14.23 -7.37
CA LEU A 19 3.26 13.30 -6.96
C LEU A 19 3.84 11.93 -6.58
N GLU A 20 4.80 11.42 -7.33
CA GLU A 20 5.49 10.15 -7.02
C GLU A 20 6.25 10.23 -5.69
N ALA A 21 6.91 11.36 -5.40
CA ALA A 21 7.56 11.59 -4.12
C ALA A 21 6.53 11.62 -2.97
N SER A 22 5.38 12.27 -3.15
CA SER A 22 4.29 12.25 -2.16
C SER A 22 3.74 10.84 -1.95
N ILE A 23 3.54 10.05 -3.01
CA ILE A 23 3.10 8.65 -2.89
C ILE A 23 4.10 7.83 -2.05
N ALA A 24 5.41 8.04 -2.23
CA ALA A 24 6.42 7.35 -1.43
C ALA A 24 6.33 7.71 0.06
N VAL A 25 6.08 8.99 0.39
CA VAL A 25 5.88 9.43 1.79
C VAL A 25 4.64 8.76 2.41
N GLU A 26 3.52 8.77 1.70
CA GLU A 26 2.28 8.12 2.18
C GLU A 26 2.44 6.59 2.29
N THR A 27 3.27 6.00 1.43
CA THR A 27 3.58 4.56 1.50
C THR A 27 4.28 4.20 2.80
N GLU A 28 5.30 4.96 3.19
CA GLU A 28 6.01 4.74 4.45
C GLU A 28 5.07 4.94 5.66
N TYR A 29 4.22 5.96 5.61
CA TYR A 29 3.23 6.19 6.65
C TYR A 29 2.26 5.01 6.81
N VAL A 30 1.72 4.49 5.71
CA VAL A 30 0.83 3.30 5.73
C VAL A 30 1.57 2.07 6.27
N LYS A 31 2.84 1.85 5.88
CA LYS A 31 3.65 0.74 6.42
C LYS A 31 3.77 0.82 7.94
N GLU A 32 4.03 2.01 8.48
CA GLU A 32 4.10 2.21 9.93
C GLU A 32 2.77 1.90 10.62
N LEU A 33 1.65 2.37 10.08
CA LEU A 33 0.32 2.12 10.66
C LEU A 33 0.00 0.62 10.67
N TYR A 34 0.27 -0.10 9.58
CA TYR A 34 0.08 -1.55 9.54
C TYR A 34 1.01 -2.30 10.50
N ALA A 35 2.27 -1.85 10.65
CA ALA A 35 3.19 -2.44 11.61
C ALA A 35 2.71 -2.26 13.06
N ARG A 36 2.13 -1.10 13.38
CA ARG A 36 1.51 -0.85 14.70
C ARG A 36 0.27 -1.71 14.89
N ALA A 37 -0.61 -1.76 13.88
CA ALA A 37 -1.82 -2.57 13.91
C ALA A 37 -1.47 -4.05 14.14
N SER A 38 -0.57 -4.63 13.34
CA SER A 38 -0.09 -6.00 13.51
C SER A 38 0.43 -6.25 14.92
N LYS A 39 1.31 -5.39 15.45
CA LYS A 39 1.87 -5.56 16.81
C LYS A 39 0.81 -5.51 17.91
N ALA A 40 -0.27 -4.75 17.72
CA ALA A 40 -1.36 -4.63 18.67
C ALA A 40 -2.31 -5.85 18.66
N MET A 41 -2.27 -6.69 17.62
CA MET A 41 -3.10 -7.89 17.52
C MET A 41 -2.61 -8.98 18.48
N SER A 42 -3.56 -9.77 19.00
CA SER A 42 -3.26 -11.02 19.69
C SER A 42 -2.90 -12.13 18.70
N GLU A 43 -2.33 -13.24 19.18
CA GLU A 43 -2.00 -14.41 18.33
C GLU A 43 -3.23 -15.04 17.66
N SER A 44 -4.43 -14.85 18.20
CA SER A 44 -5.68 -15.37 17.65
C SER A 44 -6.39 -14.42 16.70
N GLN A 45 -6.01 -13.13 16.71
CA GLN A 45 -6.59 -12.12 15.85
C GLN A 45 -5.95 -12.18 14.46
N HIS A 46 -6.80 -12.09 13.44
CA HIS A 46 -6.41 -11.93 12.05
C HIS A 46 -7.43 -11.03 11.35
N TYR A 47 -6.99 -10.30 10.33
CA TYR A 47 -7.86 -9.43 9.54
C TYR A 47 -7.65 -9.68 8.05
N PHE A 48 -8.75 -9.82 7.30
CA PHE A 48 -8.71 -10.14 5.87
C PHE A 48 -8.57 -8.88 5.00
N LEU A 49 -7.48 -8.83 4.23
CA LEU A 49 -7.15 -7.72 3.33
C LEU A 49 -7.75 -7.93 1.94
N ASN A 50 -9.09 -7.91 1.88
CA ASN A 50 -9.81 -8.12 0.62
C ASN A 50 -9.54 -7.00 -0.40
N GLY A 51 -9.36 -7.37 -1.68
CA GLY A 51 -9.19 -6.40 -2.76
C GLY A 51 -7.78 -5.82 -2.88
N VAL A 52 -6.83 -6.27 -2.05
CA VAL A 52 -5.40 -5.97 -2.22
C VAL A 52 -4.75 -7.08 -3.03
N GLN A 53 -4.02 -6.71 -4.07
CA GLN A 53 -3.28 -7.64 -4.92
C GLN A 53 -1.82 -7.23 -5.00
N ALA A 54 -0.93 -8.17 -4.65
CA ALA A 54 0.53 -7.97 -4.68
C ALA A 54 1.24 -8.83 -5.73
N SER A 55 0.50 -9.66 -6.48
CA SER A 55 1.04 -10.50 -7.53
C SER A 55 -0.02 -10.82 -8.59
N PRO A 56 0.36 -11.29 -9.80
CA PRO A 56 -0.59 -11.74 -10.81
C PRO A 56 -1.52 -12.86 -10.33
N VAL A 57 -1.07 -13.67 -9.37
CA VAL A 57 -1.87 -14.74 -8.77
C VAL A 57 -2.70 -14.14 -7.64
N THR A 58 -4.02 -14.31 -7.73
CA THR A 58 -4.95 -13.90 -6.67
C THR A 58 -4.71 -14.75 -5.44
N LYS A 59 -4.38 -14.09 -4.32
CA LYS A 59 -4.14 -14.71 -3.01
C LYS A 59 -5.03 -14.05 -1.96
N SER A 60 -5.34 -14.80 -0.92
CA SER A 60 -6.03 -14.28 0.26
C SER A 60 -5.02 -13.89 1.31
N TYR A 61 -4.91 -12.59 1.59
CA TYR A 61 -3.94 -12.04 2.54
C TYR A 61 -4.59 -11.76 3.89
N LEU A 62 -3.95 -12.23 4.96
CA LEU A 62 -4.38 -11.99 6.34
C LEU A 62 -3.33 -11.15 7.05
N LEU A 63 -3.73 -10.01 7.60
CA LEU A 63 -2.91 -9.32 8.60
C LEU A 63 -3.01 -10.08 9.92
N THR A 64 -1.87 -10.44 10.49
CA THR A 64 -1.75 -11.08 11.80
C THR A 64 -0.70 -10.36 12.64
N LYS A 65 -0.49 -10.82 13.88
CA LYS A 65 0.58 -10.31 14.73
C LYS A 65 2.00 -10.56 14.18
N LYS A 66 2.16 -11.54 13.29
CA LYS A 66 3.46 -11.94 12.73
C LYS A 66 3.76 -11.28 11.40
N GLY A 67 2.77 -10.65 10.76
CA GLY A 67 2.91 -10.00 9.46
C GLY A 67 1.71 -10.30 8.57
N ILE A 68 1.98 -10.51 7.28
CA ILE A 68 0.97 -10.86 6.27
C ILE A 68 1.06 -12.35 5.98
N GLU A 69 0.04 -13.10 6.36
CA GLU A 69 -0.05 -14.53 6.10
C GLU A 69 -0.85 -14.81 4.83
N VAL A 70 -0.39 -15.82 4.09
CA VAL A 70 -1.10 -16.45 2.98
C VAL A 70 -1.18 -17.93 3.29
N VAL A 71 -2.35 -18.54 3.06
CA VAL A 71 -2.58 -19.95 3.39
C VAL A 71 -1.57 -20.84 2.67
N GLY A 72 -0.79 -21.61 3.45
CA GLY A 72 0.21 -22.54 2.93
C GLY A 72 1.57 -21.91 2.58
N GLU A 73 1.78 -20.63 2.90
CA GLU A 73 3.04 -19.91 2.67
C GLU A 73 3.60 -19.36 4.00
N GLU A 74 4.88 -19.00 3.99
CA GLU A 74 5.49 -18.28 5.11
C GLU A 74 4.92 -16.85 5.21
N ALA A 75 4.90 -16.31 6.44
CA ALA A 75 4.45 -14.95 6.69
C ALA A 75 5.36 -13.94 5.98
N ILE A 76 4.76 -13.06 5.20
CA ILE A 76 5.43 -12.00 4.46
C ILE A 76 5.57 -10.79 5.40
N PRO A 77 6.76 -10.15 5.47
CA PRO A 77 6.91 -8.88 6.16
C PRO A 77 5.96 -7.82 5.60
N ILE A 78 5.34 -7.03 6.48
CA ILE A 78 4.33 -6.03 6.12
C ILE A 78 4.87 -5.02 5.10
N SER A 79 6.09 -4.51 5.31
CA SER A 79 6.73 -3.57 4.39
C SER A 79 6.87 -4.18 3.00
N THR A 80 7.37 -5.41 2.92
CA THR A 80 7.55 -6.16 1.67
C THR A 80 6.22 -6.36 0.96
N PHE A 81 5.15 -6.72 1.68
CA PHE A 81 3.83 -6.90 1.08
C PHE A 81 3.28 -5.59 0.48
N ILE A 82 3.38 -4.47 1.21
CA ILE A 82 2.91 -3.17 0.74
C ILE A 82 3.70 -2.71 -0.49
N ASP A 83 5.02 -2.91 -0.49
CA ASP A 83 5.86 -2.61 -1.66
C ASP A 83 5.44 -3.43 -2.88
N GLN A 84 5.23 -4.75 -2.71
CA GLN A 84 4.76 -5.61 -3.78
C GLN A 84 3.37 -5.19 -4.31
N ALA A 85 2.45 -4.79 -3.43
CA ALA A 85 1.13 -4.30 -3.83
C ALA A 85 1.21 -3.03 -4.68
N LEU A 86 2.07 -2.09 -4.29
CA LEU A 86 2.27 -0.83 -5.01
C LEU A 86 3.03 -1.03 -6.32
N ASP A 87 4.05 -1.89 -6.34
CA ASP A 87 4.79 -2.21 -7.55
C ASP A 87 3.92 -2.93 -8.58
N PHE A 88 3.03 -3.83 -8.12
CA PHE A 88 2.05 -4.46 -8.99
C PHE A 88 1.05 -3.45 -9.60
N ALA A 89 0.65 -2.44 -8.83
CA ALA A 89 -0.19 -1.34 -9.31
C ALA A 89 0.47 -0.46 -10.40
N ASN A 90 1.81 -0.47 -10.51
CA ASN A 90 2.65 -0.04 -11.63
C ASN A 90 2.49 1.39 -12.22
N TYR A 91 1.60 2.24 -11.73
CA TYR A 91 1.59 3.68 -12.04
C TYR A 91 0.90 4.52 -10.95
N PRO A 92 1.17 5.85 -10.87
CA PRO A 92 0.81 6.69 -9.73
C PRO A 92 -0.67 6.63 -9.30
N LYS A 93 -1.61 6.75 -10.23
CA LYS A 93 -3.04 6.72 -9.89
C LYS A 93 -3.46 5.37 -9.28
N LYS A 94 -3.00 4.24 -9.82
CA LYS A 94 -3.29 2.92 -9.22
C LYS A 94 -2.62 2.74 -7.87
N LYS A 95 -1.39 3.25 -7.69
CA LYS A 95 -0.72 3.25 -6.37
C LYS A 95 -1.57 3.99 -5.33
N ILE A 96 -2.14 5.14 -5.69
CA ILE A 96 -3.08 5.88 -4.83
C ILE A 96 -4.34 5.07 -4.53
N GLU A 97 -4.92 4.39 -5.53
CA GLU A 97 -6.09 3.52 -5.33
C GLU A 97 -5.77 2.37 -4.33
N VAL A 98 -4.59 1.74 -4.45
CA VAL A 98 -4.12 0.71 -3.50
C VAL A 98 -3.93 1.29 -2.10
N LEU A 99 -3.26 2.44 -1.96
CA LEU A 99 -3.09 3.12 -0.67
C LEU A 99 -4.44 3.44 -0.02
N MET A 100 -5.44 3.85 -0.82
CA MET A 100 -6.79 4.13 -0.32
C MET A 100 -7.50 2.86 0.15
N VAL A 101 -7.35 1.73 -0.55
CA VAL A 101 -7.89 0.44 -0.08
C VAL A 101 -7.24 0.03 1.24
N LEU A 102 -5.91 0.15 1.35
CA LEU A 102 -5.17 -0.14 2.57
C LEU A 102 -5.61 0.77 3.74
N ALA A 103 -5.78 2.06 3.49
CA ALA A 103 -6.27 3.01 4.50
C ALA A 103 -7.68 2.65 5.00
N LYS A 104 -8.60 2.26 4.10
CA LYS A 104 -9.95 1.81 4.47
C LYS A 104 -9.95 0.54 5.32
N HIS A 105 -9.00 -0.36 5.10
CA HIS A 105 -8.84 -1.52 5.97
C HIS A 105 -8.41 -1.12 7.38
N LEU A 106 -7.43 -0.21 7.51
CA LEU A 106 -7.02 0.31 8.82
C LEU A 106 -8.18 1.01 9.55
N GLU A 107 -8.99 1.80 8.84
CA GLU A 107 -10.19 2.45 9.40
C GLU A 107 -11.24 1.43 9.87
N ALA A 108 -11.42 0.33 9.14
CA ALA A 108 -12.37 -0.71 9.48
C ALA A 108 -11.87 -1.69 10.56
N MET A 109 -10.59 -1.65 10.94
CA MET A 109 -10.06 -2.51 12.00
C MET A 109 -10.60 -2.04 13.36
N PRO A 110 -11.11 -2.95 14.21
CA PRO A 110 -11.61 -2.62 15.53
C PRO A 110 -10.47 -2.43 16.54
N MET A 111 -9.50 -1.58 16.22
CA MET A 111 -8.34 -1.29 17.08
C MET A 111 -8.19 0.22 17.27
N ASN A 112 -7.90 0.64 18.51
CA ASN A 112 -7.49 2.02 18.77
C ASN A 112 -6.06 2.21 18.25
N LEU A 113 -5.92 2.80 17.07
CA LEU A 113 -4.64 3.16 16.46
C LEU A 113 -4.21 4.61 16.80
N SER A 114 -4.93 5.26 17.72
CA SER A 114 -4.71 6.62 18.23
C SER A 114 -3.47 6.74 19.11
#